data_AF-A0A9X5CGB3-F1
#
_entry.id   AF-A0A9X5CGB3-F1
#
_cell.length_a   1.000
_cell.length_b   1.000
_cell.length_c   1.000
_cell.angle_alpha   90.00
_cell.angle_beta   90.00
_cell.angle_gamma   90.00
#
_symmetry.space_group_name_H-M   'P 1'
#
loop_
_entity.id
_entity.type
_entity.pdbx_description
1 polymer ?
#
loop_
_entity_poly.entity_id
_entity_poly.type
_entity_poly.pdbx_seq_one_letter_code
_entity_poly.pdbx_strand_id
1 'polypeptide(L)'
;MAIVKYKNQSGVTYAYESISEWDPVKKQSRPKRKYLGRVDPETGEIISTAGKRGRPKKKDSIQDTKATDYKTLFENTSAALEKSQADLKQIKKEKEELAIQNQQLADLISQIYRQTGSFLKKN
;
A
#
# COMPACT_ATOMS: atom_id res chain seq x y z
N MET A 1 6.29 -26.42 16.76
CA MET A 1 7.47 -26.13 15.91
C MET A 1 8.71 -26.60 16.68
N ALA A 2 9.74 -27.10 16.00
CA ALA A 2 10.95 -27.61 16.66
C ALA A 2 12.21 -27.28 15.84
N ILE A 3 13.35 -27.10 16.49
CA ILE A 3 14.65 -26.92 15.81
C ILE A 3 15.32 -28.28 15.65
N VAL A 4 15.65 -28.64 14.42
CA VAL A 4 16.33 -29.89 14.06
C VAL A 4 17.73 -29.58 13.57
N LYS A 5 18.74 -30.26 14.15
CA LYS A 5 20.14 -30.14 13.75
C LYS A 5 20.53 -31.32 12.85
N TYR A 6 21.23 -31.04 11.76
CA TYR A 6 21.73 -32.04 10.82
C TYR A 6 23.23 -31.85 10.61
N LYS A 7 24.01 -32.92 10.82
CA LYS A 7 25.46 -32.94 10.59
C LYS A 7 25.75 -33.55 9.23
N ASN A 8 26.46 -32.82 8.37
CA ASN A 8 26.91 -33.35 7.09
C ASN A 8 28.17 -34.22 7.26
N GLN A 9 28.57 -34.90 6.18
CA GLN A 9 29.76 -35.76 6.16
C GLN A 9 31.06 -34.99 6.44
N SER A 10 31.13 -33.71 6.08
CA SER A 10 32.26 -32.81 6.36
C SER A 10 32.32 -32.31 7.81
N GLY A 11 31.40 -32.76 8.67
CA GLY A 11 31.37 -32.40 10.08
C GLY A 11 30.65 -31.09 10.41
N VAL A 12 30.11 -30.38 9.41
CA VAL A 12 29.37 -29.13 9.59
C VAL A 12 27.94 -29.43 10.03
N THR A 13 27.52 -28.79 11.12
CA THR A 13 26.16 -28.89 11.65
C THR A 13 25.31 -27.73 11.15
N TYR A 14 24.11 -28.03 10.65
CA TYR A 14 23.13 -27.08 10.15
C TYR A 14 21.86 -27.16 10.99
N ALA A 15 21.21 -26.02 11.21
CA ALA A 15 19.95 -25.93 11.93
C ALA A 15 18.78 -25.61 11.00
N TYR A 16 17.67 -26.29 11.24
CA TYR A 16 16.42 -26.10 10.53
C TYR A 16 15.26 -25.92 11.50
N GLU A 17 14.37 -25.00 11.20
CA GLU A 17 13.06 -24.89 11.84
C GLU A 17 12.10 -25.87 11.16
N SER A 18 11.58 -26.83 11.92
CA SER A 18 10.67 -27.85 11.45
C SER A 18 9.24 -27.55 11.89
N ILE A 19 8.36 -27.41 10.92
CA ILE A 19 6.91 -27.22 11.09
C ILE A 19 6.22 -28.49 10.57
N SER A 20 5.32 -29.04 11.36
CA SER A 20 4.51 -30.20 10.95
C SER A 20 3.30 -29.69 10.19
N GLU A 21 3.23 -30.00 8.89
CA GLU A 21 2.08 -29.70 8.04
C GLU A 21 1.37 -31.02 7.69
N TRP A 22 0.04 -30.99 7.61
CA TRP A 22 -0.74 -32.16 7.15
C TRP A 22 -0.70 -32.22 5.62
N ASP A 23 -0.23 -33.32 5.06
CA ASP A 23 -0.20 -33.59 3.62
C ASP A 23 -1.53 -34.28 3.22
N PRO A 24 -2.46 -33.58 2.54
CA PRO A 24 -3.78 -34.14 2.22
C PRO A 24 -3.74 -35.23 1.15
N VAL A 25 -2.70 -35.25 0.29
CA VAL A 25 -2.55 -36.27 -0.76
C VAL A 25 -2.14 -37.60 -0.15
N LYS A 26 -1.13 -37.56 0.72
CA LYS A 26 -0.58 -38.76 1.37
C LYS A 26 -1.17 -39.02 2.76
N LYS A 27 -2.18 -38.24 3.16
CA LYS A 27 -2.96 -38.34 4.41
C LYS A 27 -2.10 -38.57 5.65
N GLN A 28 -1.00 -37.83 5.77
CA GLN A 28 -0.07 -37.97 6.88
C GLN A 28 0.59 -36.64 7.22
N SER A 29 1.03 -36.50 8.47
CA SER A 29 1.85 -35.38 8.91
C SER A 29 3.24 -35.45 8.27
N ARG A 30 3.68 -34.33 7.68
CA ARG A 30 4.98 -34.17 7.04
C ARG A 30 5.71 -32.95 7.59
N PRO A 31 7.01 -33.07 7.90
CA PRO A 31 7.80 -31.93 8.34
C PRO A 31 8.21 -31.07 7.13
N LYS A 32 7.88 -29.78 7.18
CA LYS A 32 8.44 -28.75 6.32
C LYS A 32 9.53 -28.02 7.07
N ARG A 33 10.71 -27.93 6.45
CA ARG A 33 11.92 -27.40 7.10
C ARG A 33 12.36 -26.09 6.46
N LYS A 34 12.55 -25.06 7.29
CA LYS A 34 13.17 -23.79 6.92
C LYS A 34 14.60 -23.76 7.42
N TYR A 35 15.56 -23.49 6.54
CA TYR A 35 16.97 -23.38 6.92
C TYR A 35 17.19 -22.14 7.79
N LEU A 36 17.74 -22.33 8.99
CA LEU A 36 18.04 -21.25 9.93
C LEU A 36 19.49 -20.77 9.79
N GLY A 37 20.43 -21.70 9.56
CA GLY A 37 21.85 -21.37 9.50
C GLY A 37 22.78 -22.53 9.83
N ARG A 38 24.06 -22.22 9.93
CA ARG A 38 25.09 -23.15 10.41
C ARG A 38 25.17 -23.07 11.94
N VAL A 39 25.37 -24.18 12.61
CA VAL A 39 25.61 -24.23 14.05
C VAL A 39 27.11 -24.10 14.29
N ASP A 40 27.48 -23.18 15.17
CA ASP A 40 28.84 -23.05 15.66
C ASP A 40 29.21 -24.26 16.53
N PRO A 41 30.29 -25.01 16.23
CA PRO A 41 30.70 -26.15 17.04
C PRO A 41 31.13 -25.79 18.47
N GLU A 42 31.60 -24.57 18.71
CA GLU A 42 32.12 -24.17 20.03
C GLU A 42 31.02 -23.62 20.94
N THR A 43 30.19 -22.72 20.41
CA THR A 43 29.13 -22.05 21.18
C THR A 43 27.78 -22.78 21.09
N GLY A 44 27.58 -23.64 20.08
CA GLY A 44 26.30 -24.28 19.82
C GLY A 44 25.22 -23.34 19.27
N GLU A 45 25.55 -22.08 19.04
CA GLU A 45 24.65 -21.04 18.51
C GLU A 45 24.38 -21.22 17.03
N ILE A 46 23.21 -20.74 16.57
CA ILE A 46 22.82 -20.81 15.15
C ILE A 46 23.26 -19.53 14.46
N ILE A 47 24.34 -19.63 13.68
CA ILE A 47 24.83 -18.57 12.82
C ILE A 47 23.95 -18.51 11.57
N SER A 48 23.00 -17.57 11.57
CA SER A 48 22.10 -17.37 10.44
C SER A 48 22.87 -16.92 9.20
N THR A 49 22.63 -17.62 8.08
CA THR A 49 23.11 -17.19 6.75
C THR A 49 22.10 -16.22 6.12
N ALA A 50 21.49 -15.35 6.93
CA ALA A 50 20.61 -14.27 6.48
C ALA A 50 21.41 -13.11 5.87
N GLY A 51 22.34 -13.46 4.98
CA GLY A 51 23.26 -12.57 4.32
C GLY A 51 24.05 -13.37 3.31
N LYS A 52 23.57 -13.43 2.06
CA LYS A 52 24.45 -13.77 0.94
C LYS A 52 25.65 -12.80 0.99
N ARG A 53 26.85 -13.25 0.63
CA ARG A 53 27.99 -12.36 0.34
C ARG A 53 27.49 -11.23 -0.58
N GLY A 54 27.52 -9.99 -0.10
CA GLY A 54 27.11 -8.80 -0.87
C GLY A 54 25.72 -8.21 -0.59
N ARG A 55 24.89 -8.77 0.31
CA ARG A 55 23.62 -8.12 0.72
C ARG A 55 23.74 -7.59 2.16
N PRO A 56 23.47 -6.30 2.43
CA PRO A 56 23.54 -5.77 3.78
C PRO A 56 22.60 -6.55 4.70
N LYS A 57 23.10 -6.93 5.88
CA LYS A 57 22.31 -7.62 6.91
C LYS A 57 21.12 -6.74 7.25
N LYS A 58 19.88 -7.18 6.96
CA LYS A 58 18.73 -6.60 7.66
C LYS A 58 18.90 -7.02 9.10
N LYS A 59 19.16 -6.05 9.99
CA LYS A 59 19.09 -6.27 11.43
C LYS A 59 17.66 -6.72 11.71
N ASP A 60 17.51 -7.98 12.10
CA ASP A 60 16.26 -8.48 12.68
C ASP A 60 16.13 -7.84 14.07
N SER A 61 15.76 -6.56 14.11
CA SER A 61 15.13 -5.99 15.28
C SER A 61 13.71 -6.52 15.30
N ILE A 62 13.48 -7.51 16.17
CA ILE A 62 12.14 -7.80 16.68
C ILE A 62 11.71 -6.52 17.41
N GLN A 63 11.02 -5.65 16.69
CA GLN A 63 10.22 -4.59 17.24
C GLN A 63 8.89 -4.63 16.50
N ASP A 64 7.83 -4.83 17.27
CA ASP A 64 6.44 -4.62 16.90
C ASP A 64 6.21 -3.14 16.52
N THR A 65 6.71 -2.73 15.35
CA THR A 65 6.56 -1.37 14.82
C THR A 65 6.00 -1.34 13.40
N LYS A 66 5.47 -2.48 12.91
CA LYS A 66 4.72 -2.52 11.63
C LYS A 66 3.28 -2.01 11.77
N ALA A 67 2.68 -2.10 12.96
CA ALA A 67 1.32 -1.63 13.18
C ALA A 67 1.22 -0.08 13.14
N THR A 68 2.30 0.61 13.48
CA THR A 68 2.39 2.07 13.49
C THR A 68 2.52 2.69 12.09
N ASP A 69 2.94 1.92 11.08
CA ASP A 69 3.20 2.40 9.71
C ASP A 69 1.92 2.39 8.84
N TYR A 70 1.00 1.45 9.07
CA TYR A 70 -0.27 1.39 8.33
C TYR A 70 -1.28 2.42 8.79
N LYS A 71 -1.30 2.75 10.09
CA LYS A 71 -2.23 3.74 10.64
C LYS A 71 -1.91 5.15 10.12
N THR A 72 -0.64 5.53 10.14
CA THR A 72 -0.17 6.81 9.61
C THR A 72 -0.39 6.89 8.10
N LEU A 73 -0.14 5.81 7.35
CA LEU A 73 -0.45 5.74 5.92
C LEU A 73 -1.96 5.90 5.65
N PHE A 74 -2.81 5.29 6.47
CA PHE A 74 -4.27 5.42 6.35
C PHE A 74 -4.72 6.86 6.64
N GLU A 75 -4.28 7.47 7.73
CA GLU A 75 -4.62 8.85 8.09
C GLU A 75 -4.15 9.86 7.04
N ASN A 76 -2.96 9.66 6.47
CA ASN A 76 -2.45 10.52 5.40
C ASN A 76 -3.24 10.35 4.10
N THR A 77 -3.59 9.11 3.74
CA THR A 77 -4.37 8.84 2.51
C THR A 77 -5.81 9.33 2.65
N SER A 78 -6.44 9.17 3.82
CA SER A 78 -7.79 9.70 4.07
C SER A 78 -7.81 11.23 4.04
N ALA A 79 -6.85 11.90 4.68
CA ALA A 79 -6.76 13.35 4.67
C ALA A 79 -6.51 13.92 3.25
N ALA A 80 -5.70 13.26 2.43
CA ALA A 80 -5.50 13.65 1.04
C ALA A 80 -6.78 13.48 0.19
N LEU A 81 -7.53 12.41 0.44
CA LEU A 81 -8.79 12.12 -0.24
C LEU A 81 -9.86 13.16 0.12
N GLU A 82 -9.97 13.54 1.39
CA GLU A 82 -10.91 14.58 1.85
C GLU A 82 -10.59 15.94 1.21
N LYS A 83 -9.31 16.31 1.11
CA LYS A 83 -8.90 17.54 0.42
C LYS A 83 -9.31 17.53 -1.05
N SER A 84 -9.00 16.45 -1.77
CA SER A 84 -9.39 16.30 -3.19
C SER A 84 -10.91 16.35 -3.36
N GLN A 85 -11.69 15.76 -2.45
CA GLN A 85 -13.14 15.83 -2.48
C GLN A 85 -13.67 17.26 -2.22
N ALA A 86 -13.04 18.02 -1.33
CA ALA A 86 -13.41 19.41 -1.07
C ALA A 86 -13.17 20.29 -2.30
N ASP A 87 -12.01 20.14 -2.95
CA ASP A 87 -11.68 20.87 -4.18
C ASP A 87 -12.67 20.53 -5.30
N LEU A 88 -13.03 19.25 -5.47
CA LEU A 88 -14.04 18.84 -6.45
C LEU A 88 -15.41 19.44 -6.17
N LYS A 89 -15.81 19.57 -4.89
CA LYS A 89 -17.07 20.24 -4.53
C LYS A 89 -17.01 21.73 -4.86
N GLN A 90 -15.89 22.38 -4.60
CA GLN A 90 -15.69 23.80 -4.88
C GLN A 90 -15.74 24.08 -6.40
N ILE A 91 -14.96 23.34 -7.19
CA ILE A 91 -14.93 23.47 -8.66
C ILE A 91 -16.31 23.22 -9.27
N LYS A 92 -17.08 22.25 -8.73
CA LYS A 92 -18.45 22.00 -9.19
C LYS A 92 -19.38 23.19 -8.95
N LYS A 93 -19.32 23.79 -7.75
CA LYS A 93 -20.10 24.99 -7.43
C LYS A 93 -19.74 26.16 -8.35
N GLU A 94 -18.44 26.42 -8.54
CA GLU A 94 -17.97 27.48 -9.43
C GLU A 94 -18.44 27.26 -10.87
N LYS A 95 -18.43 26.01 -11.35
CA LYS A 95 -18.95 25.66 -12.68
C LYS A 95 -20.45 25.93 -12.81
N GLU A 96 -21.23 25.59 -11.78
CA GLU A 96 -22.68 25.85 -11.75
C GLU A 96 -22.97 27.36 -11.75
N GLU A 97 -22.24 28.13 -10.95
CA GLU A 97 -22.35 29.60 -10.89
C GLU A 97 -22.01 30.24 -12.24
N LEU A 98 -20.90 29.84 -12.87
CA LEU A 98 -20.51 30.33 -14.19
C LEU A 98 -21.54 29.94 -15.27
N ALA A 99 -22.15 28.76 -15.16
CA ALA A 99 -23.20 28.34 -16.09
C ALA A 99 -24.44 29.25 -15.97
N ILE A 100 -24.85 29.61 -14.74
CA ILE A 100 -25.96 30.53 -14.49
C ILE A 100 -25.63 31.93 -15.03
N GLN A 101 -24.43 32.44 -14.77
CA GLN A 101 -24.00 33.74 -15.28
C GLN A 101 -24.03 33.78 -16.81
N ASN A 102 -23.55 32.72 -17.47
CA ASN A 102 -23.58 32.62 -18.93
C ASN A 102 -25.01 32.58 -19.48
N GLN A 103 -25.94 31.90 -18.80
CA GLN A 103 -27.36 31.90 -19.17
C GLN A 103 -27.96 33.31 -19.05
N GLN A 104 -27.71 34.00 -17.93
CA GLN A 104 -28.19 35.37 -17.70
C GLN A 104 -27.65 36.34 -18.76
N LEU A 105 -26.36 36.25 -19.11
CA LEU A 105 -25.76 37.06 -20.16
C LEU A 105 -26.40 36.78 -21.53
N ALA A 106 -26.65 35.51 -21.86
CA ALA A 106 -27.34 35.14 -23.10
C ALA A 106 -28.76 35.72 -23.16
N ASP A 107 -29.51 35.66 -22.05
CA ASP A 107 -30.85 36.22 -21.95
C ASP A 107 -30.85 37.74 -22.11
N LEU A 108 -29.92 38.45 -21.43
CA LEU A 108 -29.76 39.90 -21.56
C LEU A 108 -29.42 40.30 -23.00
N ILE A 109 -28.50 39.59 -23.65
CA ILE A 109 -28.16 39.82 -25.05
C ILE A 109 -29.41 39.64 -25.93
N SER A 110 -30.20 38.58 -25.69
CA SER A 110 -31.44 38.36 -26.43
C SER A 110 -32.47 39.48 -26.24
N GLN A 111 -32.57 40.03 -25.03
CA GLN A 111 -33.47 41.12 -24.70
C GLN A 111 -33.04 42.42 -25.39
N ILE A 112 -31.75 42.72 -25.41
CA ILE A 112 -31.18 43.86 -26.14
C ILE A 112 -31.50 43.75 -27.63
N TYR A 113 -31.27 42.58 -28.25
CA TYR A 113 -31.62 42.36 -29.67
C TYR A 113 -33.11 42.57 -29.98
N ARG A 114 -34.00 42.13 -29.07
CA ARG A 114 -35.45 42.38 -29.23
C ARG A 114 -35.79 43.86 -29.12
N GLN A 115 -35.18 44.59 -28.19
CA GLN A 115 -35.40 46.02 -28.01
C GLN A 115 -34.89 46.83 -29.20
N THR A 116 -33.68 46.55 -29.70
CA THR A 116 -33.10 47.26 -30.85
C THR A 116 -33.82 46.92 -32.17
N GLY A 117 -34.22 45.66 -32.37
CA GLY A 117 -35.01 45.24 -33.53
C GLY A 117 -36.42 45.86 -33.55
N SER A 118 -37.04 46.05 -32.39
CA SER A 118 -38.31 46.79 -32.25
C SER A 118 -38.15 48.28 -32.55
N PHE A 119 -37.04 48.88 -32.10
CA PHE A 119 -36.71 50.29 -32.34
C PHE A 119 -36.46 50.59 -33.82
N LEU A 120 -35.75 49.71 -34.53
CA LEU A 120 -35.49 49.83 -35.98
C LEU A 120 -36.74 49.65 -36.85
N LYS A 121 -37.80 49.02 -36.35
CA LYS A 121 -39.06 48.77 -37.08
C LYS A 121 -40.09 49.89 -36.94
N LYS A 122 -39.81 50.88 -36.09
CA LYS A 122 -40.74 51.96 -35.68
C LYS A 122 -40.40 53.33 -36.30
N ASN A 123 -39.28 53.43 -37.03
CA ASN A 123 -38.88 54.55 -37.89
C ASN A 123 -39.03 54.12 -39.35
#